data_AF-X0W8H2-F1
#
_entry.id   AF-X0W8H2-F1
#
_cell.length_a   1.000
_cell.length_b   1.000
_cell.length_c   1.000
_cell.angle_alpha   90.00
_cell.angle_beta   90.00
_cell.angle_gamma   90.00
#
_symmetry.space_group_name_H-M   'P 1'
#
loop_
_entity.id
_entity.type
_entity.pdbx_description
1 polymer ?
#
loop_
_entity_poly.entity_id
_entity_poly.type
_entity_poly.pdbx_seq_one_letter_code
_entity_poly.pdbx_strand_id
1 'polypeptide(L)'
;RFFNVGKTKVKEGDWISIDGTSGEVLHGQIPTQPSEIIQVIRGDKKPKESKIYQDFTKLLFWADQVKKLKVRANTDTPEDARIALAFGAEGVGLARTEHMFFARERLPFIKEMILSETEEERKKALSKLLPFQKKDFYGLFREMRGHPVTIRTLDPPLHEFLPRKEDLMVEIAVLKARKNKEKEKKVQELEKLLERVKALSEFNPMLGHRGCRLGISYPEIIEMQVTAIFEAVCQLAKERQKVYPEIMVPLVGTKEELANQKK
;
A
#
# COMPACT_ATOMS: atom_id res chain seq x y z
N ARG A 1 -15.12 -18.62 -17.03
CA ARG A 1 -14.49 -19.51 -16.02
C ARG A 1 -15.58 -20.01 -15.07
N PHE A 2 -15.41 -21.11 -14.33
CA PHE A 2 -16.39 -21.60 -13.34
C PHE A 2 -15.68 -22.43 -12.25
N PHE A 3 -16.33 -22.60 -11.09
CA PHE A 3 -15.93 -23.56 -10.06
C PHE A 3 -17.13 -24.37 -9.57
N ASN A 4 -16.87 -25.50 -8.90
CA ASN A 4 -17.92 -26.36 -8.34
C ASN A 4 -17.73 -26.51 -6.83
N VAL A 5 -18.83 -26.51 -6.09
CA VAL A 5 -18.89 -26.86 -4.67
C VAL A 5 -19.97 -27.93 -4.51
N GLY A 6 -19.56 -29.18 -4.28
CA GLY A 6 -20.46 -30.32 -4.30
C GLY A 6 -21.20 -30.41 -5.64
N LYS A 7 -22.53 -30.25 -5.60
CA LYS A 7 -23.41 -30.28 -6.79
C LYS A 7 -23.66 -28.90 -7.42
N THR A 8 -23.21 -27.83 -6.76
CA THR A 8 -23.47 -26.46 -7.19
C THR A 8 -22.35 -25.99 -8.11
N LYS A 9 -22.71 -25.55 -9.32
CA LYS A 9 -21.80 -24.96 -10.30
C LYS A 9 -21.98 -23.46 -10.33
N VAL A 10 -20.92 -22.71 -10.02
CA VAL A 10 -20.91 -21.24 -10.01
C VAL A 10 -20.07 -20.76 -11.19
N LYS A 11 -20.66 -19.95 -12.06
CA LYS A 11 -20.00 -19.40 -13.24
C LYS A 11 -19.38 -18.05 -12.91
N GLU A 12 -18.38 -17.68 -13.69
CA GLU A 12 -17.83 -16.32 -13.68
C GLU A 12 -18.94 -15.30 -13.98
N GLY A 13 -19.10 -14.33 -13.09
CA GLY A 13 -20.17 -13.34 -13.12
C GLY A 13 -21.33 -13.64 -12.18
N ASP A 14 -21.47 -14.87 -11.67
CA ASP A 14 -22.49 -15.20 -10.68
C ASP A 14 -22.15 -14.59 -9.31
N TRP A 15 -23.17 -14.16 -8.58
CA TRP A 15 -23.00 -13.63 -7.22
C TRP A 15 -22.76 -14.75 -6.21
N ILE A 16 -21.80 -14.50 -5.33
CA ILE A 16 -21.58 -15.25 -4.09
C ILE A 16 -21.42 -14.25 -2.95
N SER A 17 -21.81 -14.65 -1.75
CA SER A 17 -21.66 -13.87 -0.53
C SER A 17 -20.79 -14.66 0.46
N ILE A 18 -19.96 -13.97 1.24
CA ILE A 18 -19.03 -14.60 2.18
C ILE A 18 -19.19 -13.95 3.55
N ASP A 19 -19.41 -14.75 4.58
CA ASP A 19 -19.29 -14.30 5.97
C ASP A 19 -17.85 -14.55 6.45
N GLY A 20 -17.10 -13.46 6.63
CA GLY A 20 -15.71 -13.53 7.10
C GLY A 20 -15.54 -13.97 8.56
N THR A 21 -16.62 -14.04 9.34
CA THR A 21 -16.61 -14.45 10.76
C THR A 21 -16.78 -15.95 10.90
N SER A 22 -17.80 -16.53 10.25
CA SER A 22 -18.07 -17.97 10.27
C SER A 22 -17.27 -18.75 9.22
N GLY A 23 -16.78 -18.06 8.18
CA GLY A 23 -16.16 -18.69 7.02
C GLY A 23 -17.16 -19.29 6.03
N GLU A 24 -18.46 -19.01 6.20
CA GLU A 24 -19.50 -19.53 5.32
C GLU A 24 -19.48 -18.85 3.95
N VAL A 25 -19.69 -19.66 2.91
CA VAL A 25 -19.84 -19.21 1.53
C VAL A 25 -21.28 -19.47 1.09
N LEU A 26 -22.00 -18.40 0.81
CA LEU A 26 -23.42 -18.38 0.54
C LEU A 26 -23.64 -18.11 -0.96
N HIS A 27 -24.48 -18.92 -1.60
CA HIS A 27 -24.78 -18.75 -3.01
C HIS A 27 -25.74 -17.56 -3.22
N GLY A 28 -25.43 -16.68 -4.17
CA GLY A 28 -26.23 -15.49 -4.48
C GLY A 28 -25.75 -14.21 -3.80
N GLN A 29 -26.48 -13.12 -4.05
CA GLN A 29 -26.20 -11.79 -3.52
C GLN A 29 -27.04 -11.56 -2.25
N ILE A 30 -26.38 -11.55 -1.09
CA ILE A 30 -27.01 -11.23 0.18
C ILE A 30 -26.91 -9.71 0.42
N PRO A 31 -28.01 -9.03 0.77
CA PRO A 31 -27.95 -7.61 1.12
C PRO A 31 -27.06 -7.36 2.34
N THR A 32 -26.17 -6.37 2.25
CA THR A 32 -25.32 -5.93 3.35
C THR A 32 -25.55 -4.46 3.64
N GLN A 33 -25.38 -4.07 4.90
CA GLN A 33 -25.49 -2.69 5.35
C GLN A 33 -24.24 -2.32 6.19
N PRO A 34 -23.67 -1.10 6.06
CA PRO A 34 -22.64 -0.63 6.98
C PRO A 34 -23.14 -0.63 8.41
N SER A 35 -22.30 -0.93 9.41
CA SER A 35 -22.73 -0.85 10.81
C SER A 35 -23.21 0.57 11.16
N GLU A 36 -24.12 0.69 12.14
CA GLU A 36 -24.59 2.02 12.58
C GLU A 36 -23.45 2.92 13.03
N ILE A 37 -22.38 2.34 13.61
CA ILE A 37 -21.18 3.08 14.00
C ILE A 37 -20.52 3.72 12.78
N ILE A 38 -20.34 2.95 11.70
CA ILE A 38 -19.73 3.45 10.46
C ILE A 38 -20.62 4.50 9.78
N GLN A 39 -21.94 4.29 9.78
CA GLN A 39 -22.89 5.29 9.25
C GLN A 39 -22.79 6.61 10.01
N VAL A 40 -22.65 6.57 11.34
CA VAL A 40 -22.45 7.77 12.14
C VAL A 40 -21.10 8.44 11.84
N ILE A 41 -20.02 7.67 11.74
CA ILE A 41 -18.66 8.20 11.45
C ILE A 41 -18.60 8.85 10.07
N ARG A 42 -19.28 8.28 9.07
CA ARG A 42 -19.37 8.85 7.70
C ARG A 42 -20.31 10.05 7.58
N GLY A 43 -21.14 10.29 8.59
CA GLY A 43 -22.13 11.37 8.60
C GLY A 43 -23.49 11.00 7.98
N ASP A 44 -23.72 9.72 7.65
CA ASP A 44 -24.98 9.21 7.10
C ASP A 44 -26.10 9.15 8.16
N LYS A 45 -25.74 9.05 9.44
CA LYS A 45 -26.67 8.97 10.58
C LYS A 45 -26.21 9.88 11.72
N LYS A 46 -27.12 10.52 12.46
CA LYS A 46 -26.69 11.37 13.59
C LYS A 46 -26.33 10.50 14.80
N PRO A 47 -25.30 10.85 15.60
CA PRO A 47 -24.94 10.09 16.80
C PRO A 47 -26.10 9.81 17.76
N LYS A 48 -27.00 10.79 17.93
CA LYS A 48 -28.19 10.70 18.79
C LYS A 48 -29.24 9.69 18.32
N GLU A 49 -29.20 9.32 17.04
CA GLU A 49 -30.15 8.39 16.40
C GLU A 49 -29.68 6.92 16.48
N SER A 50 -28.47 6.68 16.98
CA SER A 50 -27.92 5.33 17.15
C SER A 50 -27.59 5.06 18.61
N LYS A 51 -28.38 4.20 19.25
CA LYS A 51 -28.09 3.73 20.62
C LYS A 51 -26.80 2.92 20.66
N ILE A 52 -26.55 2.10 19.62
CA ILE A 52 -25.31 1.32 19.46
C ILE A 52 -24.09 2.24 19.47
N TYR A 53 -24.10 3.33 18.71
CA TYR A 53 -22.99 4.29 18.70
C TYR A 53 -22.77 4.96 20.06
N GLN A 54 -23.85 5.32 20.77
CA GLN A 54 -23.75 5.92 22.10
C GLN A 54 -23.15 4.97 23.12
N ASP A 55 -23.59 3.71 23.13
CA ASP A 55 -23.06 2.71 24.06
C ASP A 55 -21.60 2.35 23.71
N PHE A 56 -21.28 2.27 22.42
CA PHE A 56 -19.92 2.07 21.91
C PHE A 56 -18.95 3.17 22.36
N THR A 57 -19.31 4.43 22.13
CA THR A 57 -18.46 5.57 22.52
C THR A 57 -18.31 5.69 24.03
N LYS A 58 -19.35 5.39 24.80
CA LYS A 58 -19.28 5.35 26.27
C LYS A 58 -18.34 4.28 26.78
N LEU A 59 -18.39 3.08 26.19
CA LEU A 59 -17.49 1.98 26.52
C LEU A 59 -16.03 2.33 26.19
N LEU A 60 -15.76 2.86 25.00
CA LEU A 60 -14.41 3.27 24.61
C LEU A 60 -13.87 4.38 25.52
N PHE A 61 -14.71 5.34 25.90
CA PHE A 61 -14.33 6.38 26.86
C PHE A 61 -13.86 5.76 28.19
N TRP A 62 -14.58 4.79 28.75
CA TRP A 62 -14.16 4.10 29.97
C TRP A 62 -12.88 3.29 29.78
N ALA A 63 -12.74 2.60 28.65
CA ALA A 63 -11.53 1.86 28.32
C ALA A 63 -10.31 2.79 28.23
N ASP A 64 -10.47 3.98 27.65
CA ASP A 64 -9.41 4.98 27.52
C ASP A 64 -8.96 5.55 28.87
N GLN A 65 -9.81 5.58 29.90
CA GLN A 65 -9.42 6.02 31.25
C GLN A 65 -8.50 5.03 31.97
N VAL A 66 -8.59 3.74 31.64
CA VAL A 66 -7.87 2.68 32.34
C VAL A 66 -6.71 2.10 31.52
N LYS A 67 -6.71 2.31 30.20
CA LYS A 67 -5.65 1.79 29.33
C LYS A 67 -4.30 2.39 29.70
N LYS A 68 -3.26 1.55 29.69
CA LYS A 68 -1.87 1.98 29.81
C LYS A 68 -1.17 2.07 28.46
N LEU A 69 -1.56 1.20 27.52
CA LEU A 69 -1.02 1.17 26.17
C LEU A 69 -1.76 2.18 25.30
N LYS A 70 -1.00 2.93 24.50
CA LYS A 70 -1.57 3.74 23.42
C LYS A 70 -2.05 2.83 22.29
N VAL A 71 -3.13 3.23 21.63
CA VAL A 71 -3.68 2.51 20.47
C VAL A 71 -3.43 3.35 19.23
N ARG A 72 -2.53 2.89 18.34
CA ARG A 72 -2.28 3.50 17.03
C ARG A 72 -2.83 2.60 15.93
N ALA A 73 -3.19 3.18 14.79
CA ALA A 73 -3.73 2.45 13.66
C ALA A 73 -2.65 2.02 12.66
N ASN A 74 -2.95 0.95 11.92
CA ASN A 74 -2.23 0.61 10.70
C ASN A 74 -3.06 1.15 9.53
N THR A 75 -2.59 2.20 8.88
CA THR A 75 -3.33 2.90 7.82
C THR A 75 -2.37 3.57 6.86
N ASP A 76 -2.73 3.51 5.58
CA ASP A 76 -1.89 3.98 4.47
C ASP A 76 -2.59 5.08 3.67
N THR A 77 -3.88 5.35 3.94
CA THR A 77 -4.71 6.31 3.20
C THR A 77 -5.28 7.40 4.12
N PRO A 78 -5.55 8.61 3.59
CA PRO A 78 -6.19 9.68 4.36
C PRO A 78 -7.60 9.29 4.88
N GLU A 79 -8.36 8.53 4.10
CA GLU A 79 -9.70 8.06 4.49
C GLU A 79 -9.63 7.13 5.71
N ASP A 80 -8.76 6.12 5.63
CA ASP A 80 -8.59 5.14 6.70
C ASP A 80 -8.01 5.81 7.96
N ALA A 81 -7.13 6.80 7.80
CA ALA A 81 -6.60 7.60 8.91
C ALA A 81 -7.70 8.41 9.62
N ARG A 82 -8.61 9.03 8.87
CA ARG A 82 -9.76 9.75 9.44
C ARG A 82 -10.69 8.81 10.19
N ILE A 83 -10.99 7.65 9.61
CA ILE A 83 -11.80 6.62 10.26
C ILE A 83 -11.11 6.18 11.55
N ALA A 84 -9.82 5.84 11.49
CA ALA A 84 -9.05 5.43 12.66
C ALA A 84 -9.10 6.45 13.80
N LEU A 85 -8.94 7.75 13.50
CA LEU A 85 -9.09 8.81 14.50
C LEU A 85 -10.51 8.87 15.08
N ALA A 86 -11.55 8.69 14.26
CA ALA A 86 -12.93 8.65 14.74
C ALA A 86 -13.20 7.46 15.68
N PHE A 87 -12.44 6.37 15.54
CA PHE A 87 -12.43 5.23 16.45
C PHE A 87 -11.54 5.44 17.70
N GLY A 88 -10.87 6.58 17.85
CA GLY A 88 -10.04 6.91 19.01
C GLY A 88 -8.56 6.54 18.86
N ALA A 89 -8.07 6.27 17.64
CA ALA A 89 -6.65 6.04 17.43
C ALA A 89 -5.81 7.27 17.81
N GLU A 90 -4.68 7.05 18.46
CA GLU A 90 -3.77 8.08 18.97
C GLU A 90 -2.58 8.34 18.03
N GLY A 91 -2.72 7.99 16.75
CA GLY A 91 -1.66 8.05 15.76
C GLY A 91 -1.72 6.90 14.76
N VAL A 92 -0.80 6.90 13.81
CA VAL A 92 -0.56 5.80 12.87
C VAL A 92 0.71 5.08 13.30
N GLY A 93 0.64 3.82 13.69
CA GLY A 93 1.79 3.03 14.13
C GLY A 93 2.51 2.34 12.97
N LEU A 94 1.83 2.21 11.82
CA LEU A 94 2.39 1.67 10.59
C LEU A 94 1.60 2.20 9.39
N ALA A 95 2.24 3.08 8.61
CA ALA A 95 1.86 3.40 7.25
C ALA A 95 2.81 2.67 6.29
N ARG A 96 2.25 1.77 5.49
CA ARG A 96 2.91 0.99 4.45
C ARG A 96 2.99 1.81 3.17
N THR A 97 4.20 2.17 2.76
CA THR A 97 4.42 2.97 1.55
C THR A 97 4.19 2.18 0.27
N GLU A 98 4.23 0.85 0.33
CA GLU A 98 4.00 -0.10 -0.76
C GLU A 98 2.67 0.13 -1.47
N HIS A 99 1.60 0.32 -0.70
CA HIS A 99 0.27 0.55 -1.25
C HIS A 99 0.19 1.87 -2.03
N MET A 100 1.01 2.86 -1.65
CA MET A 100 1.16 4.10 -2.41
C MET A 100 1.84 3.84 -3.76
N PHE A 101 2.64 2.79 -3.92
CA PHE A 101 3.28 2.45 -5.18
C PHE A 101 2.38 1.63 -6.13
N PHE A 102 1.46 0.81 -5.60
CA PHE A 102 0.62 -0.07 -6.42
C PHE A 102 -0.50 0.61 -7.22
N ALA A 103 -0.73 1.91 -7.03
CA ALA A 103 -1.73 2.65 -7.80
C ALA A 103 -1.43 2.57 -9.32
N ARG A 104 -2.47 2.33 -10.14
CA ARG A 104 -2.33 2.06 -11.59
C ARG A 104 -1.54 3.13 -12.35
N GLU A 105 -1.69 4.39 -11.96
CA GLU A 105 -1.00 5.53 -12.58
C GLU A 105 0.51 5.59 -12.28
N ARG A 106 0.96 4.88 -11.23
CA ARG A 106 2.34 4.92 -10.71
C ARG A 106 3.16 3.70 -11.12
N LEU A 107 2.48 2.58 -11.37
CA LEU A 107 3.09 1.33 -11.86
C LEU A 107 4.02 1.54 -13.06
N PRO A 108 3.73 2.38 -14.07
CA PRO A 108 4.66 2.62 -15.17
C PRO A 108 6.01 3.20 -14.72
N PHE A 109 6.00 4.17 -13.80
CA PHE A 109 7.22 4.82 -13.31
C PHE A 109 8.06 3.90 -12.41
N ILE A 110 7.40 3.04 -11.64
CA ILE A 110 8.09 2.01 -10.86
C ILE A 110 8.75 0.99 -11.79
N LYS A 111 8.03 0.54 -12.83
CA LYS A 111 8.61 -0.38 -13.82
C LYS A 111 9.80 0.24 -14.54
N GLU A 112 9.70 1.52 -14.90
CA GLU A 112 10.82 2.28 -15.47
C GLU A 112 12.04 2.28 -14.53
N MET A 113 11.83 2.55 -13.23
CA MET A 113 12.88 2.49 -12.22
C MET A 113 13.49 1.08 -12.08
N ILE A 114 12.66 0.02 -12.09
CA ILE A 114 13.16 -1.36 -11.96
C ILE A 114 13.97 -1.79 -13.20
N LEU A 115 13.60 -1.31 -14.39
CA LEU A 115 14.27 -1.62 -15.66
C LEU A 115 15.51 -0.75 -15.93
N SER A 116 15.71 0.32 -15.17
CA SER A 116 16.85 1.23 -15.33
C SER A 116 18.17 0.52 -14.97
N GLU A 117 19.19 0.74 -15.80
CA GLU A 117 20.50 0.11 -15.63
C GLU A 117 21.45 1.00 -14.81
N THR A 118 21.28 2.32 -14.91
CA THR A 118 22.12 3.31 -14.20
C THR A 118 21.39 3.95 -13.02
N GLU A 119 22.16 4.49 -12.08
CA GLU A 119 21.63 5.25 -10.94
C GLU A 119 20.91 6.53 -11.43
N GLU A 120 21.46 7.20 -12.44
CA GLU A 120 20.87 8.41 -13.02
C GLU A 120 19.50 8.15 -13.65
N GLU A 121 19.34 7.01 -14.35
CA GLU A 121 18.06 6.58 -14.90
C GLU A 121 17.06 6.27 -13.77
N ARG A 122 17.51 5.56 -12.73
CA ARG A 122 16.66 5.27 -11.56
C ARG A 122 16.19 6.56 -10.89
N LYS A 123 17.08 7.54 -10.66
CA LYS A 123 16.73 8.85 -10.09
C LYS A 123 15.73 9.62 -10.95
N LYS A 124 15.85 9.56 -12.29
CA LYS A 124 14.88 10.16 -13.22
C LYS A 124 13.51 9.49 -13.15
N ALA A 125 13.45 8.18 -12.98
CA ALA A 125 12.18 7.47 -12.81
C ALA A 125 11.55 7.78 -11.43
N LEU A 126 12.36 7.80 -10.37
CA LEU A 126 11.94 8.11 -9.01
C LEU A 126 11.42 9.55 -8.85
N SER A 127 12.00 10.52 -9.56
CA SER A 127 11.52 11.92 -9.52
C SER A 127 10.08 12.08 -10.03
N LYS A 128 9.63 11.18 -10.92
CA LYS A 128 8.23 11.12 -11.38
C LYS A 128 7.29 10.60 -10.29
N LEU A 129 7.80 9.77 -9.37
CA LEU A 129 7.03 9.20 -8.24
C LEU A 129 6.95 10.16 -7.03
N LEU A 130 7.97 11.01 -6.86
CA LEU A 130 8.05 12.00 -5.78
C LEU A 130 6.75 12.82 -5.57
N PRO A 131 6.14 13.46 -6.59
CA PRO A 131 4.93 14.27 -6.39
C PRO A 131 3.73 13.45 -5.91
N PHE A 132 3.63 12.19 -6.33
CA PHE A 132 2.55 11.30 -5.89
C PHE A 132 2.69 10.95 -4.42
N GLN A 133 3.89 10.52 -3.98
CA GLN A 133 4.12 10.22 -2.58
C GLN A 133 3.99 11.44 -1.69
N LYS A 134 4.51 12.59 -2.11
CA LYS A 134 4.34 13.84 -1.38
C LYS A 134 2.87 14.16 -1.15
N LYS A 135 2.03 14.01 -2.18
CA LYS A 135 0.59 14.25 -2.08
C LYS A 135 -0.08 13.29 -1.09
N ASP A 136 0.29 12.01 -1.12
CA ASP A 136 -0.27 11.01 -0.20
C ASP A 136 0.14 11.30 1.25
N PHE A 137 1.43 11.56 1.51
CA PHE A 137 1.91 11.92 2.83
C PHE A 137 1.29 13.22 3.34
N TYR A 138 1.15 14.23 2.47
CA TYR A 138 0.47 15.48 2.81
C TYR A 138 -0.97 15.20 3.27
N GLY A 139 -1.73 14.38 2.51
CA GLY A 139 -3.08 13.98 2.88
C GLY A 139 -3.12 13.23 4.20
N LEU A 140 -2.22 12.26 4.39
CA LEU A 140 -2.14 11.45 5.60
C LEU A 140 -1.85 12.30 6.83
N PHE A 141 -0.80 13.12 6.80
CA PHE A 141 -0.44 13.99 7.92
C PHE A 141 -1.52 15.01 8.25
N ARG A 142 -2.18 15.57 7.23
CA ARG A 142 -3.28 16.52 7.41
C ARG A 142 -4.47 15.89 8.14
N GLU A 143 -4.86 14.68 7.75
CA GLU A 143 -5.95 13.96 8.43
C GLU A 143 -5.58 13.58 9.86
N MET A 144 -4.30 13.31 10.13
CA MET A 144 -3.84 12.94 11.47
C MET A 144 -3.80 14.09 12.48
N ARG A 145 -3.97 15.35 12.04
CA ARG A 145 -4.21 16.53 12.92
C ARG A 145 -3.21 16.65 14.09
N GLY A 146 -1.93 16.40 13.82
CA GLY A 146 -0.88 16.50 14.83
C GLY A 146 -0.74 15.28 15.74
N HIS A 147 -1.33 14.14 15.40
CA HIS A 147 -0.94 12.85 15.97
C HIS A 147 0.29 12.28 15.26
N PRO A 148 1.09 11.43 15.93
CA PRO A 148 2.28 10.83 15.34
C PRO A 148 1.94 9.84 14.22
N VAL A 149 2.75 9.85 13.17
CA VAL A 149 2.58 8.98 12.00
C VAL A 149 3.89 8.27 11.71
N THR A 150 3.91 6.96 11.96
CA THR A 150 5.04 6.07 11.65
C THR A 150 4.92 5.57 10.22
N ILE A 151 5.86 5.96 9.38
CA ILE A 151 5.93 5.60 7.97
C ILE A 151 7.03 4.56 7.81
N ARG A 152 6.66 3.38 7.31
CA ARG A 152 7.62 2.33 6.97
C ARG A 152 8.11 2.53 5.55
N THR A 153 9.42 2.62 5.37
CA THR A 153 10.02 2.66 4.02
C THR A 153 9.74 1.35 3.27
N LEU A 154 10.02 1.37 1.96
CA LEU A 154 9.66 0.27 1.05
C LEU A 154 10.18 -1.10 1.56
N ASP A 155 9.27 -2.04 1.78
CA ASP A 155 9.56 -3.40 2.25
C ASP A 155 9.60 -4.51 1.19
N PRO A 156 8.75 -4.54 0.13
CA PRO A 156 8.60 -5.69 -0.73
C PRO A 156 9.73 -5.76 -1.75
N PRO A 157 10.08 -6.97 -2.21
CA PRO A 157 11.03 -7.15 -3.29
C PRO A 157 10.48 -6.57 -4.60
N LEU A 158 11.38 -6.10 -5.46
CA LEU A 158 11.01 -5.39 -6.69
C LEU A 158 10.16 -6.22 -7.66
N HIS A 159 10.29 -7.55 -7.64
CA HIS A 159 9.51 -8.43 -8.52
C HIS A 159 7.99 -8.39 -8.24
N GLU A 160 7.55 -7.98 -7.05
CA GLU A 160 6.12 -7.82 -6.74
C GLU A 160 5.44 -6.70 -7.55
N PHE A 161 6.22 -5.73 -8.06
CA PHE A 161 5.72 -4.65 -8.92
C PHE A 161 5.68 -5.02 -10.40
N LEU A 162 6.21 -6.19 -10.76
CA LEU A 162 6.30 -6.65 -12.14
C LEU A 162 5.17 -7.65 -12.46
N PRO A 163 4.76 -7.77 -13.74
CA PRO A 163 3.83 -8.82 -14.15
C PRO A 163 4.41 -10.21 -13.91
N ARG A 164 3.54 -11.20 -13.73
CA ARG A 164 3.97 -12.59 -13.54
C ARG A 164 4.70 -13.10 -14.77
N LYS A 165 5.71 -13.95 -14.55
CA LYS A 165 6.52 -14.55 -15.61
C LYS A 165 5.66 -15.31 -16.62
N GLU A 166 4.67 -16.06 -16.13
CA GLU A 166 3.77 -16.87 -16.96
C GLU A 166 2.94 -15.99 -17.89
N ASP A 167 2.39 -14.89 -17.35
CA ASP A 167 1.57 -13.94 -18.11
C ASP A 167 2.40 -13.28 -19.23
N LEU A 168 3.64 -12.88 -18.93
CA LEU A 168 4.56 -12.30 -19.91
C LEU A 168 4.93 -13.31 -21.01
N MET A 169 5.22 -14.57 -20.66
CA MET A 169 5.54 -15.60 -21.64
C MET A 169 4.37 -15.87 -22.59
N VAL A 170 3.15 -15.93 -22.06
CA VAL A 170 1.94 -16.09 -22.87
C VAL A 170 1.74 -14.88 -23.77
N GLU A 171 1.87 -13.65 -23.26
CA GLU A 171 1.73 -12.43 -24.07
C GLU A 171 2.77 -12.39 -25.22
N ILE A 172 4.03 -12.70 -24.93
CA ILE A 172 5.10 -12.76 -25.94
C ILE A 172 4.78 -13.83 -27.01
N ALA A 173 4.36 -15.03 -26.61
CA ALA A 173 4.05 -16.11 -27.55
C ALA A 173 2.87 -15.73 -28.47
N VAL A 174 1.80 -15.14 -27.91
CA VAL A 174 0.65 -14.66 -28.68
C VAL A 174 1.04 -13.54 -29.64
N LEU A 175 1.91 -12.61 -29.23
CA LEU A 175 2.36 -11.52 -30.08
C LEU A 175 3.26 -12.02 -31.23
N LYS A 176 4.20 -12.94 -30.96
CA LYS A 176 5.05 -13.57 -31.98
C LYS A 176 4.24 -14.36 -33.01
N ALA A 177 3.19 -15.06 -32.59
CA ALA A 177 2.33 -15.81 -33.49
C ALA A 177 1.54 -14.91 -34.48
N ARG A 178 1.23 -13.67 -34.11
CA ARG A 178 0.42 -12.74 -34.91
C ARG A 178 1.18 -11.99 -36.02
N LYS A 179 2.43 -12.37 -36.33
CA LYS A 179 3.32 -11.85 -37.41
C LYS A 179 2.98 -10.43 -37.91
N ASN A 180 3.18 -9.42 -37.07
CA ASN A 180 2.96 -8.02 -37.44
C ASN A 180 4.20 -7.18 -37.06
N LYS A 181 4.79 -6.48 -38.05
CA LYS A 181 6.04 -5.70 -37.89
C LYS A 181 5.93 -4.56 -36.87
N GLU A 182 4.74 -3.98 -36.70
CA GLU A 182 4.53 -2.94 -35.66
C GLU A 182 4.63 -3.50 -34.23
N LYS A 183 4.53 -4.82 -34.06
CA LYS A 183 4.59 -5.49 -32.74
C LYS A 183 5.98 -5.99 -32.39
N GLU A 184 6.96 -5.92 -33.30
CA GLU A 184 8.34 -6.36 -33.05
C GLU A 184 8.99 -5.57 -31.92
N LYS A 185 8.78 -4.25 -31.89
CA LYS A 185 9.29 -3.38 -30.82
C LYS A 185 8.66 -3.73 -29.46
N LYS A 186 7.35 -3.99 -29.43
CA LYS A 186 6.64 -4.39 -28.21
C LYS A 186 7.11 -5.78 -27.70
N VAL A 187 7.40 -6.70 -28.61
CA VAL A 187 7.96 -8.01 -28.25
C VAL A 187 9.34 -7.85 -27.62
N GLN A 188 10.22 -7.03 -28.20
CA GLN A 188 11.54 -6.76 -27.61
C GLN A 188 11.45 -6.13 -26.21
N GLU A 189 10.52 -5.19 -26.02
CA GLU A 189 10.28 -4.58 -24.70
C GLU A 189 9.79 -5.62 -23.67
N LEU A 190 8.87 -6.51 -24.05
CA LEU A 190 8.39 -7.58 -23.18
C LEU A 190 9.46 -8.63 -22.90
N GLU A 191 10.34 -8.92 -23.85
CA GLU A 191 11.48 -9.82 -23.67
C GLU A 191 12.49 -9.27 -22.66
N LYS A 192 12.86 -7.99 -22.78
CA LYS A 192 13.70 -7.31 -21.77
C LYS A 192 13.05 -7.32 -20.40
N LEU A 193 11.74 -7.05 -20.33
CA LEU A 193 10.99 -7.13 -19.09
C LEU A 193 11.01 -8.54 -18.50
N LEU A 194 10.84 -9.57 -19.33
CA LEU A 194 10.90 -10.97 -18.91
C LEU A 194 12.29 -11.36 -18.39
N GLU A 195 13.36 -10.90 -19.02
CA GLU A 195 14.73 -11.10 -18.53
C GLU A 195 14.92 -10.45 -17.16
N ARG A 196 14.43 -9.22 -16.98
CA ARG A 196 14.49 -8.54 -15.68
C ARG A 196 13.68 -9.26 -14.61
N VAL A 197 12.48 -9.73 -14.94
CA VAL A 197 11.63 -10.53 -14.02
C VAL A 197 12.35 -11.81 -13.60
N LYS A 198 13.03 -12.50 -14.53
CA LYS A 198 13.81 -13.70 -14.22
C LYS A 198 15.01 -13.37 -13.32
N ALA A 199 15.70 -12.26 -13.57
CA ALA A 199 16.85 -11.84 -12.77
C ALA A 199 16.46 -11.46 -11.34
N LEU A 200 15.29 -10.86 -11.14
CA LEU A 200 14.73 -10.48 -9.83
C LEU A 200 13.91 -11.60 -9.18
N SER A 201 13.76 -12.74 -9.86
CA SER A 201 13.03 -13.89 -9.33
C SER A 201 13.84 -14.54 -8.23
N GLU A 202 13.22 -14.69 -7.07
CA GLU A 202 13.85 -15.31 -5.91
C GLU A 202 13.15 -16.61 -5.56
N PHE A 203 13.90 -17.57 -5.02
CA PHE A 203 13.33 -18.82 -4.54
C PHE A 203 12.44 -18.59 -3.31
N ASN A 204 12.88 -17.72 -2.38
CA ASN A 204 12.14 -17.37 -1.16
C ASN A 204 12.03 -15.84 -1.02
N PRO A 205 11.04 -15.18 -1.67
CA PRO A 205 10.84 -13.73 -1.61
C PRO A 205 10.72 -13.14 -0.19
N MET A 206 10.19 -13.92 0.76
CA MET A 206 10.08 -13.51 2.17
C MET A 206 11.43 -13.24 2.83
N LEU A 207 12.51 -13.90 2.38
CA LEU A 207 13.85 -13.79 2.95
C LEU A 207 14.85 -13.12 1.98
N GLY A 208 14.38 -12.61 0.85
CA GLY A 208 15.21 -12.13 -0.26
C GLY A 208 15.68 -10.67 -0.15
N HIS A 209 15.85 -10.05 -1.31
CA HIS A 209 16.33 -8.68 -1.51
C HIS A 209 15.19 -7.68 -1.37
N ARG A 210 14.91 -7.31 -0.12
CA ARG A 210 13.75 -6.53 0.27
C ARG A 210 14.07 -5.68 1.53
N GLY A 211 13.18 -4.77 1.91
CA GLY A 211 13.36 -3.90 3.08
C GLY A 211 14.68 -3.11 3.09
N CYS A 212 15.35 -3.04 4.24
CA CYS A 212 16.60 -2.28 4.37
C CYS A 212 17.71 -2.74 3.41
N ARG A 213 17.72 -4.02 3.00
CA ARG A 213 18.71 -4.55 2.05
C ARG A 213 18.55 -3.91 0.68
N LEU A 214 17.31 -3.69 0.26
CA LEU A 214 16.99 -2.97 -0.97
C LEU A 214 17.42 -1.51 -0.87
N GLY A 215 17.13 -0.85 0.26
CA GLY A 215 17.56 0.52 0.54
C GLY A 215 19.07 0.70 0.65
N ILE A 216 19.83 -0.34 1.00
CA ILE A 216 21.31 -0.32 1.00
C ILE A 216 21.84 -0.44 -0.44
N SER A 217 21.25 -1.31 -1.26
CA SER A 217 21.68 -1.50 -2.66
C SER A 217 21.26 -0.36 -3.59
N TYR A 218 20.11 0.27 -3.31
CA TYR A 218 19.55 1.38 -4.08
C TYR A 218 19.13 2.53 -3.15
N PRO A 219 20.10 3.28 -2.57
CA PRO A 219 19.84 4.37 -1.64
C PRO A 219 18.87 5.42 -2.17
N GLU A 220 18.90 5.68 -3.47
CA GLU A 220 18.06 6.66 -4.16
C GLU A 220 16.55 6.42 -3.96
N ILE A 221 16.13 5.17 -3.72
CA ILE A 221 14.73 4.84 -3.39
C ILE A 221 14.35 5.48 -2.04
N ILE A 222 15.19 5.28 -1.03
CA ILE A 222 14.96 5.79 0.32
C ILE A 222 15.10 7.32 0.33
N GLU A 223 16.10 7.87 -0.36
CA GLU A 223 16.26 9.31 -0.54
C GLU A 223 14.98 9.96 -1.10
N MET A 224 14.38 9.37 -2.13
CA MET A 224 13.13 9.87 -2.71
C MET A 224 11.96 9.78 -1.71
N GLN A 225 11.80 8.66 -1.00
CA GLN A 225 10.74 8.52 0.01
C GLN A 225 10.89 9.55 1.14
N VAL A 226 12.09 9.69 1.69
CA VAL A 226 12.40 10.65 2.76
C VAL A 226 12.17 12.08 2.28
N THR A 227 12.58 12.40 1.04
CA THR A 227 12.29 13.71 0.42
C THR A 227 10.79 13.95 0.34
N ALA A 228 10.00 12.99 -0.15
CA ALA A 228 8.55 13.12 -0.24
C ALA A 228 7.89 13.37 1.14
N ILE A 229 8.35 12.65 2.18
CA ILE A 229 7.87 12.80 3.55
C ILE A 229 8.16 14.21 4.06
N PHE A 230 9.41 14.66 4.00
CA PHE A 230 9.78 15.95 4.55
C PHE A 230 9.28 17.14 3.73
N GLU A 231 9.14 17.00 2.40
CA GLU A 231 8.46 18.03 1.60
C GLU A 231 7.00 18.20 2.01
N ALA A 232 6.28 17.10 2.27
CA ALA A 232 4.90 17.15 2.77
C ALA A 232 4.83 17.79 4.16
N VAL A 233 5.73 17.42 5.07
CA VAL A 233 5.84 17.99 6.42
C VAL A 233 6.12 19.50 6.34
N CYS A 234 7.10 19.93 5.53
CA CYS A 234 7.44 21.33 5.34
C CYS A 234 6.28 22.14 4.76
N GLN A 235 5.50 21.55 3.83
CA GLN A 235 4.31 22.19 3.29
C GLN A 235 3.25 22.42 4.39
N LEU A 236 2.95 21.40 5.19
CA LEU A 236 1.99 21.51 6.30
C LEU A 236 2.46 22.44 7.42
N ALA A 237 3.76 22.48 7.68
CA ALA A 237 4.36 23.41 8.63
C ALA A 237 4.17 24.87 8.19
N LYS A 238 4.30 25.18 6.89
CA LYS A 238 3.98 26.51 6.32
C LYS A 238 2.50 26.86 6.49
N GLU A 239 1.63 25.85 6.44
CA GLU A 239 0.19 25.97 6.73
C GLU A 239 -0.13 26.02 8.25
N ARG A 240 0.89 26.11 9.11
CA ARG A 240 0.80 26.16 10.58
C ARG A 240 0.15 24.92 11.21
N GLN A 241 0.20 23.77 10.52
CA GLN A 241 -0.24 22.51 11.08
C GLN A 241 0.89 21.82 11.83
N LYS A 242 0.57 21.23 12.98
CA LYS A 242 1.51 20.39 13.74
C LYS A 242 1.59 19.02 13.06
N VAL A 243 2.81 18.55 12.83
CA VAL A 243 3.08 17.25 12.19
C VAL A 243 4.20 16.55 12.94
N TYR A 244 4.04 15.25 13.20
CA TYR A 244 5.01 14.43 13.92
C TYR A 244 5.35 13.19 13.06
N PRO A 245 6.26 13.32 12.08
CA PRO A 245 6.69 12.22 11.25
C PRO A 245 7.65 11.30 12.02
N GLU A 246 7.45 9.99 11.91
CA GLU A 246 8.36 8.96 12.40
C GLU A 246 8.72 8.04 11.23
N ILE A 247 10.01 7.84 10.94
CA ILE A 247 10.45 6.99 9.82
C ILE A 247 10.91 5.65 10.39
N MET A 248 10.36 4.56 9.87
CA MET A 248 10.66 3.19 10.27
C MET A 248 11.32 2.42 9.13
N VAL A 249 12.47 1.81 9.42
CA VAL A 249 13.23 0.99 8.47
C VAL A 249 12.83 -0.49 8.66
N PRO A 250 12.33 -1.18 7.62
CA PRO A 250 11.94 -2.59 7.71
C PRO A 250 13.14 -3.55 7.67
N LEU A 251 12.98 -4.73 8.28
CA LEU A 251 13.86 -5.90 8.14
C LEU A 251 15.34 -5.71 8.53
N VAL A 252 15.60 -4.79 9.45
CA VAL A 252 16.93 -4.61 10.04
C VAL A 252 17.32 -5.86 10.85
N GLY A 253 18.47 -6.45 10.54
CA GLY A 253 19.09 -7.53 11.31
C GLY A 253 20.33 -7.08 12.10
N THR A 254 21.02 -6.01 11.67
CA THR A 254 22.24 -5.51 12.32
C THR A 254 22.19 -4.01 12.60
N LYS A 255 23.05 -3.55 13.52
CA LYS A 255 23.19 -2.13 13.84
C LYS A 255 23.69 -1.33 12.63
N GLU A 256 24.56 -1.95 11.83
CA GLU A 256 25.21 -1.37 10.66
C GLU A 256 24.20 -1.13 9.53
N GLU A 257 23.26 -2.05 9.31
CA GLU A 257 22.16 -1.88 8.36
C GLU A 257 21.30 -0.68 8.72
N LEU A 258 20.91 -0.54 9.99
CA LEU A 258 20.15 0.63 10.46
C LEU A 258 20.97 1.91 10.37
N ALA A 259 22.26 1.86 10.73
CA ALA A 259 23.13 3.02 10.68
C ALA A 259 23.35 3.50 9.24
N ASN A 260 23.39 2.59 8.26
CA ASN A 260 23.46 2.94 6.84
C ASN A 260 22.20 3.72 6.42
N GLN A 261 21.01 3.24 6.78
CA GLN A 261 19.73 3.85 6.38
C GLN A 261 19.42 5.18 7.09
N LYS A 262 20.18 5.53 8.15
CA LYS A 262 20.06 6.80 8.86
C LYS A 262 20.91 7.92 8.27
N LYS A 263 21.87 7.61 7.40
CA LYS A 263 22.74 8.60 6.75
C LYS A 263 21.97 9.31 5.64
#